data_AF-A0A9P1DZH5-F1
#
_entry.id   AF-A0A9P1DZH5-F1
#
_cell.length_a   1.000
_cell.length_b   1.000
_cell.length_c   1.000
_cell.angle_alpha   90.00
_cell.angle_beta   90.00
_cell.angle_gamma   90.00
#
_symmetry.space_group_name_H-M   'P 1'
#
loop_
_entity.id
_entity.type
_entity.pdbx_description
1 polymer ?
#
loop_
_entity_poly.entity_id
_entity_poly.type
_entity_poly.pdbx_seq_one_letter_code
_entity_poly.pdbx_strand_id
1 'polypeptide(L)'
;MDDYFDGCFSQEMIESQVDQLVYEELMRQRFPKLANHLDYLGVQVTWISAPWFLSIFVNILPWESVLRIWDVLLFEGSRVMLFRTALALMELYGPAIVTTNDAGDAITLLQSLAGSTFDSSQLVLTACMGFLNVTEDRLQELGEKHRPSVISTLEERSKCCGALKDSKSLATKLYSFKHDPQLRMKQAKLKEDPGDRIVDSDYSHSRASSTNLEDFLNSMTSDSEADSIPDLQEQILWLKVELCNLLEEKRAAVLRAEELETALMEMVKEDNRRELSARLEQQLTELHQTLADKKEQETAMVQVLMRVEQEQKITEEARIAAEQDAAAQKYAAYVLQEKYEKAMTSLAQMEKRAVMAESMLEATVQYETGQVKALASPQSRAESPRNAPTRKIGLLSFGLGWRDRNRGKQDSDLPSPRIGRKPSAAAAHGHNISSSQFQTNGLNQDDDEDGGKTTED
;
A
#
# COMPACT_ATOMS: atom_id res chain seq x y z
N MET A 1 9.43 6.24 21.00
CA MET A 1 8.95 6.71 19.67
C MET A 1 8.84 8.21 19.71
N ASP A 2 7.98 8.74 20.57
CA ASP A 2 7.83 10.17 20.83
C ASP A 2 9.19 10.83 21.13
N ASP A 3 10.03 10.19 21.95
CA ASP A 3 11.40 10.64 22.28
C ASP A 3 12.33 10.82 21.05
N TYR A 4 12.09 10.09 19.95
CA TYR A 4 12.88 10.19 18.72
C TYR A 4 12.44 11.35 17.82
N PHE A 5 11.18 11.78 17.95
CA PHE A 5 10.52 12.78 17.11
C PHE A 5 10.06 14.00 17.92
N ASP A 6 10.59 14.21 19.12
CA ASP A 6 10.30 15.40 19.93
C ASP A 6 10.65 16.68 19.13
N GLY A 7 9.83 17.71 19.33
CA GLY A 7 9.87 18.96 18.56
C GLY A 7 9.50 18.85 17.06
N CYS A 8 9.57 17.68 16.43
CA CYS A 8 9.35 17.50 14.98
C CYS A 8 7.91 17.83 14.57
N PHE A 9 6.94 17.40 15.38
CA PHE A 9 5.51 17.67 15.21
C PHE A 9 4.99 18.78 16.14
N SER A 10 5.88 19.66 16.63
CA SER A 10 5.48 20.86 17.38
C SER A 10 4.66 21.83 16.51
N GLN A 11 3.88 22.70 17.13
CA GLN A 11 3.02 23.67 16.40
C GLN A 11 3.79 24.62 15.47
N GLU A 12 5.08 24.84 15.75
CA GLU A 12 5.98 25.67 14.93
C GLU A 12 6.90 24.83 14.01
N MET A 13 6.85 23.49 14.13
CA MET A 13 7.58 22.51 13.33
C MET A 13 9.08 22.82 13.16
N ILE A 14 9.72 23.38 14.21
CA ILE A 14 11.08 23.90 14.14
C ILE A 14 12.08 22.78 13.80
N GLU A 15 12.03 21.65 14.49
CA GLU A 15 12.95 20.53 14.23
C GLU A 15 12.72 19.94 12.82
N SER A 16 11.48 19.90 12.32
CA SER A 16 11.20 19.43 10.95
C SER A 16 11.77 20.39 9.90
N GLN A 17 11.67 21.71 10.11
CA GLN A 17 12.30 22.73 9.25
C GLN A 17 13.83 22.68 9.32
N VAL A 18 14.41 22.39 10.49
CA VAL A 18 15.85 22.15 10.64
C VAL A 18 16.25 20.89 9.86
N ASP A 19 15.55 19.77 10.03
CA ASP A 19 15.81 18.52 9.32
C ASP A 19 15.78 18.71 7.78
N GLN A 20 14.89 19.56 7.24
CA GLN A 20 14.89 19.88 5.80
C GLN A 20 16.19 20.61 5.37
N LEU A 21 16.64 21.61 6.13
CA LEU A 21 17.87 22.36 5.82
C LEU A 21 19.13 21.50 6.00
N VAL A 22 19.15 20.63 7.02
CA VAL A 22 20.21 19.63 7.23
C VAL A 22 20.27 18.68 6.04
N TYR A 23 19.12 18.18 5.57
CA TYR A 23 19.05 17.31 4.39
C TYR A 23 19.47 18.03 3.10
N GLU A 24 19.06 19.28 2.89
CA GLU A 24 19.42 20.08 1.71
C GLU A 24 20.94 20.35 1.65
N GLU A 25 21.58 20.66 2.78
CA GLU A 25 23.04 20.76 2.91
C GLU A 25 23.73 19.42 2.61
N LEU A 26 23.26 18.31 3.20
CA LEU A 26 23.79 16.96 2.91
C LEU A 26 23.67 16.60 1.42
N MET A 27 22.55 16.96 0.77
CA MET A 27 22.32 16.69 -0.64
C MET A 27 23.23 17.55 -1.54
N ARG A 28 23.45 18.84 -1.21
CA ARG A 28 24.44 19.67 -1.92
C ARG A 28 25.88 19.14 -1.74
N GLN A 29 26.23 18.62 -0.56
CA GLN A 29 27.55 18.02 -0.31
C GLN A 29 27.78 16.70 -1.07
N ARG A 30 26.75 15.86 -1.24
CA ARG A 30 26.87 14.54 -1.90
C ARG A 30 26.59 14.58 -3.41
N PHE A 31 25.57 15.32 -3.83
CA PHE A 31 25.06 15.34 -5.20
C PHE A 31 24.94 16.77 -5.75
N PRO A 32 26.02 17.58 -5.77
CA PRO A 32 25.96 19.00 -6.17
C PRO A 32 25.42 19.21 -7.59
N LYS A 33 25.65 18.27 -8.51
CA LYS A 33 25.08 18.33 -9.87
C LYS A 33 23.55 18.21 -9.88
N LEU A 34 23.01 17.35 -9.03
CA LEU A 34 21.56 17.11 -8.89
C LEU A 34 20.89 18.29 -8.19
N ALA A 35 21.52 18.81 -7.12
CA ALA A 35 21.05 20.01 -6.43
C ALA A 35 20.99 21.22 -7.38
N ASN A 36 22.09 21.53 -8.09
CA ASN A 36 22.14 22.64 -9.05
C ASN A 36 21.13 22.47 -10.20
N HIS A 37 20.77 21.24 -10.56
CA HIS A 37 19.76 20.97 -11.59
C HIS A 37 18.33 21.19 -11.08
N LEU A 38 18.00 20.74 -9.85
CA LEU A 38 16.73 21.07 -9.21
C LEU A 38 16.58 22.57 -8.94
N ASP A 39 17.65 23.23 -8.48
CA ASP A 39 17.71 24.69 -8.31
C ASP A 39 17.48 25.42 -9.66
N TYR A 40 17.98 24.88 -10.80
CA TYR A 40 17.71 25.38 -12.15
C TYR A 40 16.25 25.18 -12.60
N LEU A 41 15.63 24.04 -12.27
CA LEU A 41 14.21 23.78 -12.51
C LEU A 41 13.28 24.56 -11.55
N GLY A 42 13.83 25.29 -10.58
CA GLY A 42 13.06 26.00 -9.55
C GLY A 42 12.43 25.09 -8.48
N VAL A 43 12.86 23.83 -8.38
CA VAL A 43 12.33 22.83 -7.45
C VAL A 43 13.18 22.80 -6.19
N GLN A 44 12.67 23.36 -5.09
CA GLN A 44 13.37 23.33 -3.80
C GLN A 44 13.41 21.90 -3.24
N VAL A 45 14.59 21.43 -2.82
CA VAL A 45 14.78 20.12 -2.19
C VAL A 45 13.83 19.94 -1.00
N THR A 46 13.70 20.99 -0.18
CA THR A 46 12.75 21.09 0.94
C THR A 46 11.29 20.73 0.56
N TRP A 47 10.81 21.04 -0.64
CA TRP A 47 9.44 20.68 -1.07
C TRP A 47 9.30 19.20 -1.41
N ILE A 48 10.37 18.60 -1.96
CA ILE A 48 10.45 17.16 -2.25
C ILE A 48 10.52 16.35 -0.96
N SER A 49 11.37 16.75 -0.01
CA SER A 49 11.70 15.93 1.15
C SER A 49 10.75 16.08 2.33
N ALA A 50 10.04 17.21 2.49
CA ALA A 50 9.16 17.41 3.63
C ALA A 50 8.07 16.32 3.75
N PRO A 51 7.37 15.90 2.68
CA PRO A 51 6.44 14.76 2.75
C PRO A 51 7.10 13.44 3.18
N TRP A 52 8.38 13.22 2.86
CA TRP A 52 9.10 11.99 3.18
C TRP A 52 9.38 11.88 4.68
N PHE A 53 9.96 12.94 5.26
CA PHE A 53 10.26 12.99 6.70
C PHE A 53 8.98 13.01 7.54
N LEU A 54 7.96 13.78 7.13
CA LEU A 54 6.69 13.90 7.88
C LEU A 54 5.82 12.64 7.84
N SER A 55 5.92 11.81 6.79
CA SER A 55 5.22 10.52 6.71
C SER A 55 6.09 9.32 7.09
N ILE A 56 7.35 9.53 7.49
CA ILE A 56 8.34 8.46 7.73
C ILE A 56 8.37 7.44 6.56
N PHE A 57 8.33 7.99 5.34
CA PHE A 57 8.24 7.31 4.03
C PHE A 57 6.97 6.48 3.75
N VAL A 58 6.00 6.38 4.68
CA VAL A 58 4.78 5.55 4.53
C VAL A 58 3.99 5.85 3.26
N ASN A 59 3.88 7.13 2.90
CA ASN A 59 3.09 7.58 1.73
C ASN A 59 3.90 7.61 0.42
N ILE A 60 5.14 7.10 0.43
CA ILE A 60 6.13 7.31 -0.64
C ILE A 60 6.67 5.99 -1.17
N LEU A 61 6.94 5.01 -0.29
CA LEU A 61 7.55 3.73 -0.65
C LEU A 61 6.58 2.55 -0.41
N PRO A 62 6.75 1.42 -1.12
CA PRO A 62 5.97 0.21 -0.86
C PRO A 62 6.13 -0.27 0.58
N TRP A 63 5.07 -0.82 1.17
CA TRP A 63 5.03 -1.22 2.59
C TRP A 63 6.20 -2.13 3.03
N GLU A 64 6.59 -3.09 2.18
CA GLU A 64 7.77 -3.95 2.37
C GLU A 64 9.10 -3.19 2.52
N SER A 65 9.18 -1.97 1.99
CA SER A 65 10.35 -1.10 2.12
C SER A 65 10.27 -0.24 3.37
N VAL A 66 9.07 0.30 3.65
CA VAL A 66 8.77 1.08 4.86
C VAL A 66 9.10 0.25 6.12
N LEU A 67 8.62 -0.99 6.19
CA LEU A 67 8.93 -1.90 7.30
C LEU A 67 10.44 -2.13 7.48
N ARG A 68 11.19 -2.36 6.39
CA ARG A 68 12.64 -2.60 6.47
C ARG A 68 13.45 -1.36 6.86
N ILE A 69 12.98 -0.16 6.51
CA ILE A 69 13.54 1.10 7.02
C ILE A 69 13.23 1.22 8.51
N TRP A 70 12.00 0.88 8.92
CA TRP A 70 11.54 0.97 10.30
C TRP A 70 12.24 -0.04 11.23
N ASP A 71 12.53 -1.26 10.76
CA ASP A 71 13.34 -2.25 11.48
C ASP A 71 14.70 -1.66 11.89
N VAL A 72 15.38 -0.98 10.96
CA VAL A 72 16.68 -0.33 11.21
C VAL A 72 16.53 0.94 12.05
N LEU A 73 15.50 1.75 11.80
CA LEU A 73 15.19 2.96 12.58
C LEU A 73 14.97 2.65 14.06
N LEU A 74 14.20 1.58 14.34
CA LEU A 74 13.88 1.12 15.70
C LEU A 74 15.06 0.40 16.37
N PHE A 75 15.97 -0.19 15.59
CA PHE A 75 17.17 -0.85 16.10
C PHE A 75 18.33 0.13 16.35
N GLU A 76 18.59 1.08 15.45
CA GLU A 76 19.58 2.16 15.67
C GLU A 76 19.09 3.19 16.70
N GLY A 77 17.77 3.35 16.87
CA GLY A 77 17.19 4.25 17.87
C GLY A 77 17.37 5.74 17.58
N SER A 78 17.72 6.13 16.35
CA SER A 78 18.00 7.52 15.95
C SER A 78 17.38 7.88 14.61
N ARG A 79 17.11 9.17 14.38
CA ARG A 79 16.56 9.68 13.09
C ARG A 79 17.52 9.52 11.90
N VAL A 80 18.77 9.09 12.13
CA VAL A 80 19.83 8.93 11.12
C VAL A 80 19.38 8.11 9.91
N MET A 81 18.66 7.01 10.13
CA MET A 81 18.21 6.12 9.04
C MET A 81 17.27 6.83 8.04
N LEU A 82 16.54 7.87 8.45
CA LEU A 82 15.68 8.66 7.56
C LEU A 82 16.51 9.49 6.56
N PHE A 83 17.57 10.15 7.04
CA PHE A 83 18.50 10.90 6.20
C PHE A 83 19.29 9.99 5.25
N ARG A 84 19.75 8.84 5.74
CA ARG A 84 20.42 7.82 4.90
C ARG A 84 19.48 7.30 3.80
N THR A 85 18.21 7.05 4.14
CA THR A 85 17.18 6.64 3.18
C THR A 85 16.92 7.73 2.13
N ALA A 86 16.68 8.98 2.54
CA ALA A 86 16.42 10.08 1.61
C ALA A 86 17.60 10.31 0.64
N LEU A 87 18.85 10.20 1.12
CA LEU A 87 20.03 10.30 0.26
C LEU A 87 20.16 9.12 -0.72
N ALA A 88 19.85 7.89 -0.29
CA ALA A 88 19.86 6.71 -1.17
C ALA A 88 18.77 6.78 -2.26
N LEU A 89 17.59 7.35 -1.95
CA LEU A 89 16.57 7.64 -2.96
C LEU A 89 17.09 8.64 -4.02
N MET A 90 17.79 9.70 -3.59
CA MET A 90 18.36 10.67 -4.53
C MET A 90 19.58 10.14 -5.30
N GLU A 91 20.30 9.14 -4.77
CA GLU A 91 21.32 8.40 -5.53
C GLU A 91 20.68 7.54 -6.64
N LEU A 92 19.59 6.84 -6.31
CA LEU A 92 18.85 5.97 -7.24
C LEU A 92 18.14 6.76 -8.35
N TYR A 93 17.47 7.86 -8.00
CA TYR A 93 16.67 8.65 -8.95
C TYR A 93 17.44 9.80 -9.60
N GLY A 94 18.54 10.25 -9.00
CA GLY A 94 19.36 11.36 -9.50
C GLY A 94 19.75 11.25 -10.99
N PRO A 95 20.18 10.09 -11.51
CA PRO A 95 20.48 9.90 -12.92
C PRO A 95 19.27 10.13 -13.85
N ALA A 96 18.05 9.81 -13.40
CA ALA A 96 16.83 10.04 -14.17
C ALA A 96 16.37 11.50 -14.07
N ILE A 97 16.37 12.07 -12.86
CA ILE A 97 15.99 13.47 -12.61
C ILE A 97 16.83 14.43 -13.46
N VAL A 98 18.16 14.22 -13.56
CA VAL A 98 19.06 15.07 -14.37
C VAL A 98 18.77 15.04 -15.88
N THR A 99 17.88 14.17 -16.36
CA THR A 99 17.41 14.15 -17.76
C THR A 99 16.12 14.93 -18.00
N THR A 100 15.44 15.43 -16.96
CA THR A 100 14.22 16.23 -17.12
C THR A 100 14.52 17.66 -17.52
N ASN A 101 13.52 18.34 -18.09
CA ASN A 101 13.63 19.74 -18.54
C ASN A 101 12.61 20.66 -17.86
N ASP A 102 11.68 20.09 -17.08
CA ASP A 102 10.62 20.80 -16.38
C ASP A 102 10.48 20.29 -14.93
N ALA A 103 9.97 21.14 -14.04
CA ALA A 103 9.70 20.82 -12.63
C ALA A 103 8.63 19.73 -12.47
N GLY A 104 7.59 19.75 -13.30
CA GLY A 104 6.52 18.76 -13.32
C GLY A 104 7.05 17.36 -13.66
N ASP A 105 7.86 17.25 -14.72
CA ASP A 105 8.52 15.99 -15.10
C ASP A 105 9.37 15.42 -13.95
N ALA A 106 10.18 16.27 -13.29
CA ALA A 106 11.02 15.85 -12.17
C ALA A 106 10.20 15.31 -10.99
N ILE A 107 9.10 15.99 -10.64
CA ILE A 107 8.19 15.56 -9.55
C ILE A 107 7.43 14.29 -9.94
N THR A 108 6.95 14.17 -11.18
CA THR A 108 6.22 13.00 -11.68
C THR A 108 7.12 11.76 -11.77
N LEU A 109 8.37 11.90 -12.23
CA LEU A 109 9.35 10.81 -12.15
C LEU A 109 9.60 10.39 -10.71
N LEU A 110 9.79 11.34 -9.80
CA LEU A 110 10.10 11.03 -8.41
C LEU A 110 8.95 10.29 -7.69
N GLN A 111 7.70 10.66 -7.97
CA GLN A 111 6.52 9.96 -7.45
C GLN A 111 6.35 8.56 -8.08
N SER A 112 6.53 8.44 -9.40
CA SER A 112 6.31 7.17 -10.11
C SER A 112 7.42 6.14 -9.90
N LEU A 113 8.68 6.58 -9.75
CA LEU A 113 9.81 5.69 -9.43
C LEU A 113 9.73 5.17 -7.99
N ALA A 114 9.31 6.00 -7.03
CA ALA A 114 9.15 5.61 -5.63
C ALA A 114 8.11 4.50 -5.43
N GLY A 115 7.02 4.50 -6.19
CA GLY A 115 5.96 3.49 -6.08
C GLY A 115 6.15 2.20 -6.87
N SER A 116 7.03 2.15 -7.88
CA SER A 116 6.94 1.12 -8.95
C SER A 116 8.02 0.04 -8.97
N THR A 117 9.27 0.35 -8.61
CA THR A 117 10.42 -0.52 -8.90
C THR A 117 11.45 -0.54 -7.77
N PHE A 118 11.06 -1.12 -6.62
CA PHE A 118 11.80 -0.94 -5.38
C PHE A 118 12.15 -2.25 -4.66
N ASP A 119 13.43 -2.63 -4.68
CA ASP A 119 14.00 -3.69 -3.85
C ASP A 119 14.33 -3.13 -2.45
N SER A 120 13.51 -3.48 -1.47
CA SER A 120 13.66 -3.05 -0.08
C SER A 120 15.01 -3.44 0.55
N SER A 121 15.63 -4.53 0.08
CA SER A 121 16.93 -4.97 0.57
C SER A 121 18.06 -4.12 -0.02
N GLN A 122 17.97 -3.76 -1.31
CA GLN A 122 18.94 -2.89 -1.96
C GLN A 122 18.89 -1.46 -1.44
N LEU A 123 17.70 -0.91 -1.11
CA LEU A 123 17.64 0.39 -0.43
C LEU A 123 18.36 0.33 0.91
N VAL A 124 17.97 -0.59 1.80
CA VAL A 124 18.54 -0.59 3.16
C VAL A 124 20.04 -0.85 3.11
N LEU A 125 20.51 -1.70 2.20
CA LEU A 125 21.94 -1.85 1.92
C LEU A 125 22.60 -0.55 1.44
N THR A 126 21.98 0.18 0.50
CA THR A 126 22.54 1.45 -0.04
C THR A 126 22.51 2.58 1.00
N ALA A 127 21.42 2.71 1.75
CA ALA A 127 21.26 3.66 2.85
C ALA A 127 22.34 3.42 3.93
N CYS A 128 22.47 2.18 4.42
CA CYS A 128 23.48 1.85 5.44
C CYS A 128 24.92 1.92 4.90
N MET A 129 25.21 1.38 3.70
CA MET A 129 26.58 1.23 3.20
C MET A 129 27.11 2.44 2.42
N GLY A 130 26.25 3.21 1.72
CA GLY A 130 26.65 4.46 1.05
C GLY A 130 26.81 5.62 2.03
N PHE A 131 26.00 5.63 3.10
CA PHE A 131 25.83 6.80 3.96
C PHE A 131 26.19 6.56 5.44
N LEU A 132 27.12 5.64 5.76
CA LEU A 132 27.73 5.53 7.12
C LEU A 132 28.26 6.87 7.65
N ASN A 133 28.73 7.74 6.74
CA ASN A 133 29.24 9.07 7.07
C ASN A 133 28.16 10.05 7.56
N VAL A 134 26.88 9.68 7.50
CA VAL A 134 25.79 10.33 8.23
C VAL A 134 25.68 9.62 9.58
N THR A 135 26.18 10.29 10.62
CA THR A 135 26.10 9.90 12.02
C THR A 135 25.25 10.90 12.80
N GLU A 136 24.79 10.51 13.98
CA GLU A 136 23.96 11.36 14.83
C GLU A 136 24.67 12.65 15.24
N ASP A 137 25.95 12.58 15.64
CA ASP A 137 26.76 13.77 16.00
C ASP A 137 26.79 14.81 14.88
N ARG A 138 26.91 14.36 13.62
CA ARG A 138 26.98 15.23 12.44
C ARG A 138 25.61 15.80 12.07
N LEU A 139 24.53 15.06 12.29
CA LEU A 139 23.17 15.61 12.15
C LEU A 139 22.91 16.66 13.23
N GLN A 140 23.37 16.46 14.47
CA GLN A 140 23.29 17.46 15.52
C GLN A 140 24.13 18.71 15.20
N GLU A 141 25.37 18.57 14.74
CA GLU A 141 26.24 19.70 14.34
C GLU A 141 25.59 20.56 13.24
N LEU A 142 25.06 19.93 12.19
CA LEU A 142 24.31 20.65 11.15
C LEU A 142 22.99 21.21 11.69
N GLY A 143 22.30 20.50 12.57
CA GLY A 143 21.07 20.95 13.21
C GLY A 143 21.28 22.24 14.01
N GLU A 144 22.26 22.26 14.91
CA GLU A 144 22.63 23.44 15.72
C GLU A 144 23.07 24.63 14.85
N LYS A 145 23.75 24.38 13.72
CA LYS A 145 24.09 25.41 12.71
C LYS A 145 22.84 26.03 12.07
N HIS A 146 21.82 25.23 11.74
CA HIS A 146 20.63 25.70 10.99
C HIS A 146 19.48 26.21 11.90
N ARG A 147 19.38 25.73 13.15
CA ARG A 147 18.31 26.08 14.11
C ARG A 147 18.13 27.58 14.36
N PRO A 148 19.17 28.41 14.53
CA PRO A 148 19.01 29.86 14.68
C PRO A 148 18.41 30.53 13.43
N SER A 149 18.73 30.03 12.23
CA SER A 149 18.19 30.55 10.97
C SER A 149 16.69 30.25 10.84
N VAL A 150 16.25 29.04 11.21
CA VAL A 150 14.83 28.68 11.23
C VAL A 150 14.07 29.61 12.18
N ILE A 151 14.59 29.79 13.41
CA ILE A 151 13.98 30.66 14.43
C ILE A 151 13.88 32.12 13.94
N SER A 152 14.92 32.69 13.31
CA SER A 152 14.85 34.05 12.73
C SER A 152 13.73 34.16 11.68
N THR A 153 13.70 33.25 10.70
CA THR A 153 12.67 33.30 9.65
C THR A 153 11.25 33.10 10.19
N LEU A 154 11.08 32.33 11.26
CA LEU A 154 9.80 32.17 11.95
C LEU A 154 9.39 33.44 12.71
N GLU A 155 10.32 34.08 13.41
CA GLU A 155 10.08 35.33 14.13
C GLU A 155 9.78 36.50 13.18
N GLU A 156 10.45 36.55 12.02
CA GLU A 156 10.15 37.50 10.94
C GLU A 156 8.74 37.29 10.36
N ARG A 157 8.34 36.03 10.11
CA ARG A 157 6.99 35.68 9.67
C ARG A 157 5.93 36.06 10.71
N SER A 158 6.18 35.81 12.00
CA SER A 158 5.23 36.15 13.07
C SER A 158 5.08 37.66 13.27
N LYS A 159 6.18 38.43 13.20
CA LYS A 159 6.18 39.90 13.16
C LYS A 159 5.39 40.45 11.96
N CYS A 160 5.58 39.88 10.78
CA CYS A 160 4.85 40.25 9.56
C CYS A 160 3.34 39.98 9.68
N CYS A 161 2.95 38.81 10.21
CA CYS A 161 1.55 38.47 10.50
C CYS A 161 0.92 39.37 11.59
N GLY A 162 1.73 39.93 12.50
CA GLY A 162 1.31 40.99 13.42
C GLY A 162 0.88 42.26 12.68
N ALA A 163 1.76 42.80 11.83
CA ALA A 163 1.45 43.97 11.01
C ALA A 163 0.24 43.74 10.06
N LEU A 164 0.02 42.50 9.61
CA LEU A 164 -1.15 42.13 8.80
C LEU A 164 -2.47 42.01 9.63
N LYS A 165 -2.40 41.89 10.96
CA LYS A 165 -3.57 42.08 11.84
C LYS A 165 -3.90 43.56 12.02
N ASP A 166 -2.90 44.43 12.09
CA ASP A 166 -3.11 45.88 12.12
C ASP A 166 -3.66 46.42 10.79
N SER A 167 -3.23 45.86 9.65
CA SER A 167 -3.84 46.19 8.35
C SER A 167 -5.30 45.72 8.25
N LYS A 168 -5.69 44.63 8.94
CA LYS A 168 -7.11 44.26 9.11
C LYS A 168 -7.86 45.25 10.00
N SER A 169 -7.24 45.83 11.04
CA SER A 169 -7.82 46.95 11.79
C SER A 169 -8.06 48.18 10.89
N LEU A 170 -7.13 48.49 9.98
CA LEU A 170 -7.29 49.54 8.98
C LEU A 170 -8.39 49.21 7.96
N ALA A 171 -8.51 47.96 7.52
CA ALA A 171 -9.58 47.51 6.64
C ALA A 171 -10.96 47.68 7.30
N THR A 172 -11.12 47.29 8.57
CA THR A 172 -12.38 47.53 9.31
C THR A 172 -12.69 49.02 9.43
N LYS A 173 -11.69 49.87 9.69
CA LYS A 173 -11.84 51.34 9.75
C LYS A 173 -12.27 51.93 8.39
N LEU A 174 -11.69 51.45 7.30
CA LEU A 174 -12.08 51.82 5.93
C LEU A 174 -13.50 51.35 5.57
N TYR A 175 -13.91 50.18 6.04
CA TYR A 175 -15.26 49.65 5.82
C TYR A 175 -16.32 50.44 6.62
N SER A 176 -16.03 50.81 7.88
CA SER A 176 -16.90 51.68 8.68
C SER A 176 -17.04 53.09 8.08
N PHE A 177 -16.04 53.58 7.34
CA PHE A 177 -16.08 54.92 6.73
C PHE A 177 -17.11 55.06 5.58
N LYS A 178 -17.75 53.96 5.14
CA LYS A 178 -18.80 53.97 4.12
C LYS A 178 -20.23 53.81 4.64
N HIS A 179 -20.42 53.62 5.96
CA HIS A 179 -21.73 53.29 6.54
C HIS A 179 -22.11 54.12 7.78
N ASP A 180 -21.82 55.42 7.78
CA ASP A 180 -22.37 56.37 8.76
C ASP A 180 -23.06 57.58 8.08
N PRO A 181 -24.40 57.59 8.00
CA PRO A 181 -25.15 58.68 7.39
C PRO A 181 -25.50 59.85 8.35
N GLN A 182 -24.84 59.98 9.52
CA GLN A 182 -25.27 60.94 10.58
C GLN A 182 -24.25 61.99 11.06
N LEU A 183 -23.38 62.53 10.17
CA LEU A 183 -22.66 63.78 10.46
C LEU A 183 -22.74 64.84 9.34
N ARG A 184 -23.90 65.50 9.23
CA ARG A 184 -24.06 66.72 8.42
C ARG A 184 -24.05 67.98 9.30
N MET A 185 -23.04 68.83 9.07
CA MET A 185 -22.99 70.27 9.42
C MET A 185 -23.28 70.70 10.87
N LYS A 186 -22.21 71.04 11.61
CA LYS A 186 -22.21 72.24 12.46
C LYS A 186 -21.75 73.45 11.65
N GLN A 187 -22.67 74.10 10.94
CA GLN A 187 -22.43 75.48 10.48
C GLN A 187 -22.69 76.46 11.63
N ALA A 188 -21.98 77.60 11.63
CA ALA A 188 -22.11 78.60 12.68
C ALA A 188 -23.43 79.40 12.55
N LYS A 189 -24.02 79.78 13.68
CA LYS A 189 -25.18 80.69 13.70
C LYS A 189 -24.77 82.13 13.42
N LEU A 190 -25.54 82.80 12.58
CA LEU A 190 -26.05 84.13 12.90
C LEU A 190 -27.57 84.17 12.65
N LYS A 191 -28.23 85.23 13.09
CA LYS A 191 -29.70 85.41 13.15
C LYS A 191 -30.22 85.99 11.79
N GLU A 192 -31.50 86.23 11.48
CA GLU A 192 -32.69 86.61 12.29
C GLU A 192 -34.01 85.92 11.82
N ASP A 193 -35.17 86.48 12.19
CA ASP A 193 -36.48 85.81 12.35
C ASP A 193 -37.58 86.46 11.42
N PRO A 194 -38.92 86.33 11.61
CA PRO A 194 -39.76 85.50 10.73
C PRO A 194 -40.83 86.24 9.89
N GLY A 195 -41.48 85.53 8.94
CA GLY A 195 -42.59 86.06 8.13
C GLY A 195 -43.50 85.01 7.42
N ASP A 196 -44.60 84.65 8.09
CA ASP A 196 -45.88 84.02 7.64
C ASP A 196 -46.02 83.05 6.42
N ARG A 197 -46.43 81.81 6.76
CA ARG A 197 -47.60 81.00 6.27
C ARG A 197 -47.75 80.51 4.80
N ILE A 198 -47.41 79.22 4.62
CA ILE A 198 -48.29 78.09 4.22
C ILE A 198 -49.29 78.28 3.05
N VAL A 199 -49.10 77.54 1.94
CA VAL A 199 -49.93 76.37 1.49
C VAL A 199 -49.21 75.64 0.33
N ASP A 200 -49.02 74.32 0.50
CA ASP A 200 -48.93 73.14 -0.40
C ASP A 200 -48.46 73.16 -1.88
N SER A 201 -48.01 71.95 -2.29
CA SER A 201 -48.05 71.34 -3.64
C SER A 201 -46.74 71.29 -4.46
N ASP A 202 -45.95 70.26 -4.13
CA ASP A 202 -45.29 69.30 -5.03
C ASP A 202 -44.25 69.69 -6.10
N TYR A 203 -43.18 68.88 -6.12
CA TYR A 203 -42.21 68.60 -7.20
C TYR A 203 -41.65 69.77 -8.02
N SER A 204 -40.42 70.19 -7.70
CA SER A 204 -39.52 70.89 -8.64
C SER A 204 -38.03 70.62 -8.39
N HIS A 205 -37.26 70.81 -9.46
CA HIS A 205 -35.87 70.35 -9.67
C HIS A 205 -34.80 70.87 -8.69
N SER A 206 -33.67 70.15 -8.64
CA SER A 206 -32.34 70.79 -8.66
C SER A 206 -31.26 69.88 -9.28
N ARG A 207 -31.10 69.97 -10.62
CA ARG A 207 -29.91 69.48 -11.35
C ARG A 207 -29.08 70.71 -11.69
N ALA A 208 -28.01 70.94 -10.94
CA ALA A 208 -27.24 72.18 -11.02
C ALA A 208 -26.37 72.30 -12.29
N SER A 209 -26.04 73.55 -12.65
CA SER A 209 -24.92 73.97 -13.52
C SER A 209 -24.99 73.65 -15.03
N SER A 210 -25.62 74.54 -15.82
CA SER A 210 -25.15 74.86 -17.21
C SER A 210 -25.76 76.17 -17.80
N THR A 211 -25.93 77.24 -17.02
CA THR A 211 -26.64 78.47 -17.46
C THR A 211 -25.75 79.56 -18.12
N ASN A 212 -24.48 79.27 -18.45
CA ASN A 212 -23.49 80.28 -18.88
C ASN A 212 -23.10 80.19 -20.37
N LEU A 213 -23.90 79.56 -21.23
CA LEU A 213 -23.62 79.47 -22.68
C LEU A 213 -24.75 80.06 -23.55
N GLU A 214 -26.00 79.80 -23.20
CA GLU A 214 -27.19 80.27 -23.93
C GLU A 214 -27.22 81.80 -24.11
N ASP A 215 -27.01 82.53 -23.01
CA ASP A 215 -27.02 84.01 -22.98
C ASP A 215 -25.93 84.65 -23.85
N PHE A 216 -24.86 83.91 -24.19
CA PHE A 216 -23.77 84.42 -25.02
C PHE A 216 -24.07 84.32 -26.52
N LEU A 217 -24.90 83.35 -26.94
CA LEU A 217 -25.23 83.11 -28.34
C LEU A 217 -26.36 84.02 -28.84
N ASN A 218 -27.36 84.30 -27.99
CA ASN A 218 -28.47 85.20 -28.31
C ASN A 218 -28.04 86.67 -28.55
N SER A 219 -26.78 87.03 -28.27
CA SER A 219 -26.24 88.37 -28.51
C SER A 219 -25.76 88.63 -29.95
N MET A 220 -25.82 87.65 -30.86
CA MET A 220 -25.20 87.73 -32.20
C MET A 220 -26.20 87.66 -33.37
N THR A 221 -27.49 87.48 -33.11
CA THR A 221 -28.54 87.36 -34.15
C THR A 221 -29.46 88.57 -34.14
N SER A 222 -29.15 89.56 -34.97
CA SER A 222 -30.04 90.68 -35.30
C SER A 222 -30.15 90.82 -36.82
N ASP A 223 -31.39 90.92 -37.29
CA ASP A 223 -31.84 91.41 -38.60
C ASP A 223 -31.31 90.75 -39.90
N SER A 224 -32.11 89.84 -40.47
CA SER A 224 -32.60 90.00 -41.86
C SER A 224 -33.75 89.03 -42.19
N GLU A 225 -34.74 89.48 -42.96
CA GLU A 225 -35.83 88.65 -43.50
C GLU A 225 -35.35 87.74 -44.65
N ALA A 226 -35.77 86.46 -44.67
CA ALA A 226 -35.87 85.65 -45.89
C ALA A 226 -36.79 84.42 -45.67
N ASP A 227 -37.61 84.10 -46.67
CA ASP A 227 -38.51 82.94 -46.68
C ASP A 227 -37.81 81.64 -47.14
N SER A 228 -38.41 80.49 -46.77
CA SER A 228 -38.26 79.19 -47.45
C SER A 228 -36.91 78.42 -47.37
N ILE A 229 -36.49 78.07 -46.16
CA ILE A 229 -35.73 76.84 -45.83
C ILE A 229 -36.12 76.46 -44.38
N PRO A 230 -36.32 75.16 -44.01
CA PRO A 230 -36.47 74.79 -42.60
C PRO A 230 -35.19 75.18 -41.87
N ASP A 231 -35.28 75.96 -40.78
CA ASP A 231 -34.12 76.64 -40.21
C ASP A 231 -32.97 75.64 -39.96
N LEU A 232 -31.75 76.03 -40.32
CA LEU A 232 -30.56 75.23 -40.03
C LEU A 232 -30.49 74.91 -38.53
N GLN A 233 -30.95 75.83 -37.68
CA GLN A 233 -31.01 75.66 -36.24
C GLN A 233 -32.01 74.56 -35.82
N GLU A 234 -33.18 74.46 -36.47
CA GLU A 234 -34.15 73.37 -36.26
C GLU A 234 -33.60 72.02 -36.73
N GLN A 235 -32.97 71.96 -37.91
CA GLN A 235 -32.36 70.74 -38.43
C GLN A 235 -31.22 70.25 -37.51
N ILE A 236 -30.39 71.16 -37.01
CA ILE A 236 -29.36 70.89 -36.01
C ILE A 236 -29.97 70.42 -34.69
N LEU A 237 -31.11 70.98 -34.26
CA LEU A 237 -31.80 70.58 -33.03
C LEU A 237 -32.41 69.18 -33.16
N TRP A 238 -33.02 68.84 -34.29
CA TRP A 238 -33.51 67.48 -34.57
C TRP A 238 -32.37 66.46 -34.58
N LEU A 239 -31.27 66.74 -35.27
CA LEU A 239 -30.09 65.86 -35.29
C LEU A 239 -29.44 65.69 -33.90
N LYS A 240 -29.50 66.72 -33.04
CA LYS A 240 -29.05 66.60 -31.63
C LYS A 240 -29.96 65.69 -30.82
N VAL A 241 -31.28 65.81 -30.95
CA VAL A 241 -32.24 64.94 -30.25
C VAL A 241 -32.08 63.49 -30.70
N GLU A 242 -31.97 63.25 -32.01
CA GLU A 242 -31.81 61.90 -32.55
C GLU A 242 -30.47 61.27 -32.16
N LEU A 243 -29.38 62.05 -32.12
CA LEU A 243 -28.10 61.60 -31.59
C LEU A 243 -28.19 61.25 -30.09
N CYS A 244 -28.97 61.99 -29.29
CA CYS A 244 -29.22 61.64 -27.89
C CYS A 244 -30.00 60.31 -27.77
N ASN A 245 -31.08 60.13 -28.53
CA ASN A 245 -31.85 58.88 -28.59
C ASN A 245 -30.94 57.69 -28.89
N LEU A 246 -30.16 57.76 -29.98
CA LEU A 246 -29.24 56.71 -30.40
C LEU A 246 -28.12 56.43 -29.38
N LEU A 247 -27.67 57.45 -28.63
CA LEU A 247 -26.70 57.28 -27.54
C LEU A 247 -27.32 56.63 -26.29
N GLU A 248 -28.59 56.88 -26.00
CA GLU A 248 -29.32 56.24 -24.90
C GLU A 248 -29.70 54.79 -25.25
N GLU A 249 -30.18 54.52 -26.47
CA GLU A 249 -30.40 53.16 -26.98
C GLU A 249 -29.10 52.35 -26.95
N LYS A 250 -27.98 52.92 -27.39
CA LYS A 250 -26.66 52.26 -27.33
C LYS A 250 -26.25 51.95 -25.89
N ARG A 251 -26.47 52.85 -24.92
CA ARG A 251 -26.19 52.59 -23.50
C ARG A 251 -27.07 51.46 -22.96
N ALA A 252 -28.37 51.48 -23.27
CA ALA A 252 -29.31 50.44 -22.87
C ALA A 252 -28.98 49.07 -23.51
N ALA A 253 -28.47 49.05 -24.74
CA ALA A 253 -28.00 47.82 -25.39
C ALA A 253 -26.73 47.25 -24.72
N VAL A 254 -25.78 48.11 -24.32
CA VAL A 254 -24.58 47.69 -23.58
C VAL A 254 -24.93 47.13 -22.20
N LEU A 255 -25.78 47.80 -21.42
CA LEU A 255 -26.19 47.31 -20.10
C LEU A 255 -26.87 45.94 -20.18
N ARG A 256 -27.77 45.72 -21.14
CA ARG A 256 -28.39 44.39 -21.37
C ARG A 256 -27.38 43.32 -21.77
N ALA A 257 -26.29 43.69 -22.45
CA ALA A 257 -25.23 42.74 -22.79
C ALA A 257 -24.40 42.35 -21.54
N GLU A 258 -24.10 43.30 -20.66
CA GLU A 258 -23.44 43.06 -19.37
C GLU A 258 -24.33 42.21 -18.42
N GLU A 259 -25.64 42.47 -18.39
CA GLU A 259 -26.63 41.65 -17.68
C GLU A 259 -26.69 40.21 -18.22
N LEU A 260 -26.65 40.02 -19.54
CA LEU A 260 -26.61 38.69 -20.16
C LEU A 260 -25.27 37.98 -19.94
N GLU A 261 -24.14 38.67 -19.98
CA GLU A 261 -22.82 38.08 -19.70
C GLU A 261 -22.73 37.58 -18.26
N THR A 262 -23.19 38.37 -17.29
CA THR A 262 -23.21 37.96 -15.87
C THR A 262 -24.15 36.78 -15.64
N ALA A 263 -25.36 36.78 -16.20
CA ALA A 263 -26.31 35.66 -16.12
C ALA A 263 -25.75 34.35 -16.75
N LEU A 264 -25.11 34.45 -17.92
CA LEU A 264 -24.43 33.30 -18.56
C LEU A 264 -23.26 32.79 -17.71
N MET A 265 -22.48 33.69 -17.10
CA MET A 265 -21.36 33.32 -16.24
C MET A 265 -21.85 32.62 -14.96
N GLU A 266 -22.98 33.02 -14.38
CA GLU A 266 -23.59 32.34 -13.25
C GLU A 266 -24.14 30.97 -13.62
N MET A 267 -24.85 30.86 -14.76
CA MET A 267 -25.33 29.58 -15.29
C MET A 267 -24.17 28.58 -15.50
N VAL A 268 -23.08 29.02 -16.13
CA VAL A 268 -21.90 28.16 -16.38
C VAL A 268 -21.19 27.76 -15.07
N LYS A 269 -21.08 28.67 -14.08
CA LYS A 269 -20.54 28.30 -12.74
C LYS A 269 -21.40 27.23 -12.07
N GLU A 270 -22.71 27.38 -12.17
CA GLU A 270 -23.70 26.51 -11.54
C GLU A 270 -23.76 25.12 -12.20
N ASP A 271 -23.68 25.02 -13.53
CA ASP A 271 -23.63 23.73 -14.21
C ASP A 271 -22.27 23.02 -14.01
N ASN A 272 -21.15 23.74 -14.00
CA ASN A 272 -19.86 23.18 -13.57
C ASN A 272 -19.92 22.64 -12.13
N ARG A 273 -20.62 23.35 -11.22
CA ARG A 273 -20.81 22.90 -9.83
C ARG A 273 -21.60 21.60 -9.75
N ARG A 274 -22.66 21.47 -10.56
CA ARG A 274 -23.50 20.25 -10.66
C ARG A 274 -22.74 19.07 -11.27
N GLU A 275 -21.97 19.30 -12.33
CA GLU A 275 -21.17 18.25 -12.94
C GLU A 275 -20.07 17.75 -11.98
N LEU A 276 -19.41 18.67 -11.27
CA LEU A 276 -18.43 18.30 -10.25
C LEU A 276 -19.07 17.55 -9.07
N SER A 277 -20.24 17.94 -8.58
CA SER A 277 -20.92 17.19 -7.51
C SER A 277 -21.36 15.80 -7.98
N ALA A 278 -21.94 15.67 -9.18
CA ALA A 278 -22.33 14.38 -9.75
C ALA A 278 -21.12 13.44 -9.96
N ARG A 279 -19.99 13.95 -10.44
CA ARG A 279 -18.73 13.17 -10.57
C ARG A 279 -18.20 12.72 -9.21
N LEU A 280 -18.26 13.57 -8.19
CA LEU A 280 -17.86 13.23 -6.82
C LEU A 280 -18.79 12.19 -6.18
N GLU A 281 -20.11 12.31 -6.37
CA GLU A 281 -21.10 11.32 -5.91
C GLU A 281 -20.92 9.97 -6.60
N GLN A 282 -20.62 9.96 -7.91
CA GLN A 282 -20.27 8.75 -8.64
C GLN A 282 -19.00 8.09 -8.07
N GLN A 283 -17.92 8.84 -7.86
CA GLN A 283 -16.69 8.30 -7.26
C GLN A 283 -16.90 7.81 -5.82
N LEU A 284 -17.72 8.50 -5.02
CA LEU A 284 -18.05 8.06 -3.67
C LEU A 284 -18.87 6.76 -3.66
N THR A 285 -19.80 6.58 -4.61
CA THR A 285 -20.56 5.32 -4.72
C THR A 285 -19.69 4.16 -5.22
N GLU A 286 -18.77 4.39 -6.15
CA GLU A 286 -17.76 3.41 -6.58
C GLU A 286 -16.80 3.02 -5.44
N LEU A 287 -16.33 3.99 -4.64
CA LEU A 287 -15.50 3.73 -3.45
C LEU A 287 -16.26 2.99 -2.35
N HIS A 288 -17.55 3.30 -2.12
CA HIS A 288 -18.38 2.55 -1.18
C HIS A 288 -18.63 1.11 -1.63
N GLN A 289 -18.86 0.88 -2.93
CA GLN A 289 -19.03 -0.49 -3.46
C GLN A 289 -17.74 -1.29 -3.32
N THR A 290 -16.60 -0.75 -3.78
CA THR A 290 -15.31 -1.45 -3.65
C THR A 290 -14.91 -1.70 -2.19
N LEU A 291 -15.28 -0.83 -1.25
CA LEU A 291 -15.09 -1.07 0.19
C LEU A 291 -16.00 -2.20 0.71
N ALA A 292 -17.25 -2.29 0.24
CA ALA A 292 -18.15 -3.39 0.58
C ALA A 292 -17.62 -4.73 0.04
N ASP A 293 -17.22 -4.78 -1.24
CA ASP A 293 -16.62 -5.96 -1.89
C ASP A 293 -15.36 -6.42 -1.14
N LYS A 294 -14.51 -5.48 -0.70
CA LYS A 294 -13.31 -5.76 0.08
C LYS A 294 -13.61 -6.32 1.46
N LYS A 295 -14.66 -5.82 2.11
CA LYS A 295 -15.12 -6.33 3.41
C LYS A 295 -15.70 -7.73 3.30
N GLU A 296 -16.45 -8.03 2.23
CA GLU A 296 -16.90 -9.41 1.95
C GLU A 296 -15.69 -10.32 1.71
N GLN A 297 -14.74 -9.91 0.87
CA GLN A 297 -13.49 -10.63 0.61
C GLN A 297 -12.69 -10.92 1.90
N GLU A 298 -12.60 -9.95 2.82
CA GLU A 298 -11.96 -10.12 4.12
C GLU A 298 -12.68 -11.19 4.96
N THR A 299 -14.00 -11.12 5.09
CA THR A 299 -14.76 -12.12 5.86
C THR A 299 -14.68 -13.53 5.27
N ALA A 300 -14.63 -13.66 3.94
CA ALA A 300 -14.41 -14.93 3.26
C ALA A 300 -12.99 -15.47 3.53
N MET A 301 -11.96 -14.61 3.48
CA MET A 301 -10.58 -14.97 3.80
C MET A 301 -10.44 -15.44 5.26
N VAL A 302 -11.07 -14.77 6.22
CA VAL A 302 -11.08 -15.18 7.63
C VAL A 302 -11.75 -16.55 7.81
N GLN A 303 -12.86 -16.83 7.11
CA GLN A 303 -13.48 -18.17 7.14
C GLN A 303 -12.58 -19.26 6.53
N VAL A 304 -11.82 -18.96 5.49
CA VAL A 304 -10.85 -19.91 4.90
C VAL A 304 -9.68 -20.16 5.86
N LEU A 305 -9.12 -19.11 6.46
CA LEU A 305 -8.05 -19.24 7.46
C LEU A 305 -8.47 -20.10 8.66
N MET A 306 -9.67 -19.87 9.21
CA MET A 306 -10.21 -20.65 10.32
C MET A 306 -10.41 -22.14 9.97
N ARG A 307 -10.76 -22.45 8.70
CA ARG A 307 -10.83 -23.84 8.22
C ARG A 307 -9.44 -24.47 8.10
N VAL A 308 -8.47 -23.75 7.53
CA VAL A 308 -7.09 -24.23 7.37
C VAL A 308 -6.42 -24.46 8.72
N GLU A 309 -6.62 -23.59 9.71
CA GLU A 309 -6.13 -23.78 11.08
C GLU A 309 -6.73 -25.03 11.73
N GLN A 310 -8.04 -25.24 11.59
CA GLN A 310 -8.73 -26.42 12.13
C GLN A 310 -8.30 -27.72 11.42
N GLU A 311 -8.03 -27.69 10.11
CA GLU A 311 -7.45 -28.82 9.37
C GLU A 311 -6.01 -29.10 9.80
N GLN A 312 -5.16 -28.08 9.93
CA GLN A 312 -3.79 -28.21 10.44
C GLN A 312 -3.78 -28.85 11.83
N LYS A 313 -4.63 -28.38 12.74
CA LYS A 313 -4.79 -28.95 14.08
C LYS A 313 -5.16 -30.44 14.04
N ILE A 314 -6.13 -30.84 13.19
CA ILE A 314 -6.50 -32.25 13.02
C ILE A 314 -5.32 -33.07 12.48
N THR A 315 -4.54 -32.55 11.53
CA THR A 315 -3.36 -33.26 11.02
C THR A 315 -2.25 -33.42 12.05
N GLU A 316 -2.03 -32.43 12.93
CA GLU A 316 -1.02 -32.51 13.99
C GLU A 316 -1.47 -33.43 15.14
N GLU A 317 -2.75 -33.40 15.54
CA GLU A 317 -3.33 -34.36 16.48
C GLU A 317 -3.18 -35.81 15.95
N ALA A 318 -3.44 -36.04 14.66
CA ALA A 318 -3.22 -37.33 14.02
C ALA A 318 -1.73 -37.72 13.94
N ARG A 319 -0.83 -36.77 13.70
CA ARG A 319 0.64 -36.98 13.69
C ARG A 319 1.13 -37.41 15.07
N ILE A 320 0.68 -36.74 16.13
CA ILE A 320 1.03 -37.03 17.52
C ILE A 320 0.51 -38.42 17.92
N ALA A 321 -0.71 -38.79 17.55
CA ALA A 321 -1.26 -40.12 17.81
C ALA A 321 -0.42 -41.23 17.13
N ALA A 322 -0.08 -41.05 15.85
CA ALA A 322 0.76 -41.99 15.11
C ALA A 322 2.19 -42.12 15.69
N GLU A 323 2.75 -41.03 16.23
CA GLU A 323 4.04 -41.05 16.92
C GLU A 323 3.98 -41.83 18.25
N GLN A 324 2.89 -41.69 19.02
CA GLN A 324 2.65 -42.46 20.25
C GLN A 324 2.47 -43.96 19.96
N ASP A 325 1.69 -44.33 18.95
CA ASP A 325 1.54 -45.72 18.52
C ASP A 325 2.88 -46.32 18.05
N ALA A 326 3.66 -45.58 17.27
CA ALA A 326 4.98 -46.01 16.84
C ALA A 326 5.96 -46.18 18.02
N ALA A 327 5.86 -45.36 19.07
CA ALA A 327 6.64 -45.51 20.30
C ALA A 327 6.22 -46.76 21.09
N ALA A 328 4.91 -47.01 21.23
CA ALA A 328 4.37 -48.20 21.89
C ALA A 328 4.78 -49.49 21.16
N GLN A 329 4.74 -49.51 19.83
CA GLN A 329 5.20 -50.64 19.01
C GLN A 329 6.71 -50.89 19.17
N LYS A 330 7.55 -49.85 19.19
CA LYS A 330 9.00 -49.98 19.45
C LYS A 330 9.27 -50.58 20.83
N TYR A 331 8.55 -50.15 21.86
CA TYR A 331 8.68 -50.72 23.21
C TYR A 331 8.25 -52.19 23.27
N ALA A 332 7.12 -52.54 22.64
CA ALA A 332 6.67 -53.93 22.55
C ALA A 332 7.67 -54.83 21.83
N ALA A 333 8.27 -54.35 20.72
CA ALA A 333 9.32 -55.06 19.99
C ALA A 333 10.58 -55.27 20.85
N TYR A 334 11.03 -54.25 21.59
CA TYR A 334 12.17 -54.36 22.51
C TYR A 334 11.94 -55.40 23.61
N VAL A 335 10.75 -55.41 24.23
CA VAL A 335 10.38 -56.39 25.27
C VAL A 335 10.29 -57.82 24.71
N LEU A 336 9.92 -57.99 23.42
CA LEU A 336 9.96 -59.28 22.75
C LEU A 336 11.39 -59.72 22.41
N GLN A 337 12.26 -58.81 21.97
CA GLN A 337 13.67 -59.09 21.72
C GLN A 337 14.39 -59.53 23.01
N GLU A 338 14.21 -58.82 24.12
CA GLU A 338 14.83 -59.15 25.41
C GLU A 338 14.41 -60.57 25.90
N LYS A 339 13.14 -60.94 25.66
CA LYS A 339 12.63 -62.30 25.93
C LYS A 339 13.24 -63.35 25.00
N TYR A 340 13.42 -63.02 23.72
CA TYR A 340 14.04 -63.91 22.74
C TYR A 340 15.52 -64.18 23.08
N GLU A 341 16.28 -63.15 23.46
CA GLU A 341 17.68 -63.29 23.88
C GLU A 341 17.82 -64.13 25.17
N LYS A 342 16.92 -63.95 26.14
CA LYS A 342 16.82 -64.81 27.34
C LYS A 342 16.46 -66.26 27.00
N ALA A 343 15.59 -66.50 26.00
CA ALA A 343 15.28 -67.84 25.52
C ALA A 343 16.47 -68.49 24.80
N MET A 344 17.16 -67.75 23.92
CA MET A 344 18.32 -68.25 23.16
C MET A 344 19.51 -68.60 24.07
N THR A 345 19.80 -67.78 25.09
CA THR A 345 20.85 -68.08 26.07
C THR A 345 20.52 -69.31 26.93
N SER A 346 19.24 -69.50 27.29
CA SER A 346 18.75 -70.72 27.97
C SER A 346 18.90 -71.97 27.08
N LEU A 347 18.49 -71.88 25.80
CA LEU A 347 18.66 -72.97 24.82
C LEU A 347 20.15 -73.35 24.65
N ALA A 348 21.04 -72.38 24.50
CA ALA A 348 22.48 -72.64 24.40
C ALA A 348 23.09 -73.24 25.68
N GLN A 349 22.51 -72.98 26.86
CA GLN A 349 22.90 -73.68 28.09
C GLN A 349 22.40 -75.14 28.10
N MET A 350 21.18 -75.39 27.62
CA MET A 350 20.62 -76.74 27.52
C MET A 350 21.34 -77.59 26.47
N GLU A 351 21.69 -77.02 25.32
CA GLU A 351 22.51 -77.64 24.27
C GLU A 351 23.87 -78.09 24.82
N LYS A 352 24.59 -77.21 25.53
CA LYS A 352 25.85 -77.57 26.20
C LYS A 352 25.69 -78.71 27.20
N ARG A 353 24.57 -78.77 27.94
CA ARG A 353 24.28 -79.90 28.84
C ARG A 353 24.00 -81.20 28.07
N ALA A 354 23.28 -81.12 26.96
CA ALA A 354 23.00 -82.27 26.11
C ALA A 354 24.28 -82.85 25.49
N VAL A 355 25.14 -82.00 24.91
CA VAL A 355 26.44 -82.41 24.34
C VAL A 355 27.38 -83.00 25.41
N MET A 356 27.39 -82.45 26.64
CA MET A 356 28.14 -83.08 27.74
C MET A 356 27.57 -84.45 28.14
N ALA A 357 26.24 -84.61 28.19
CA ALA A 357 25.60 -85.89 28.50
C ALA A 357 25.83 -86.95 27.40
N GLU A 358 25.80 -86.54 26.13
CA GLU A 358 26.13 -87.37 24.97
C GLU A 358 27.60 -87.82 25.02
N SER A 359 28.54 -86.90 25.24
CA SER A 359 29.96 -87.22 25.37
C SER A 359 30.27 -88.12 26.58
N MET A 360 29.56 -87.93 27.71
CA MET A 360 29.64 -88.85 28.85
C MET A 360 29.12 -90.26 28.49
N LEU A 361 28.02 -90.35 27.74
CA LEU A 361 27.46 -91.64 27.30
C LEU A 361 28.41 -92.36 26.33
N GLU A 362 29.00 -91.64 25.37
CA GLU A 362 30.04 -92.18 24.49
C GLU A 362 31.24 -92.67 25.28
N ALA A 363 31.70 -91.92 26.29
CA ALA A 363 32.80 -92.33 27.16
C ALA A 363 32.48 -93.61 27.95
N THR A 364 31.25 -93.77 28.47
CA THR A 364 30.85 -95.02 29.14
C THR A 364 30.80 -96.21 28.17
N VAL A 365 30.27 -96.04 26.95
CA VAL A 365 30.23 -97.08 25.92
C VAL A 365 31.65 -97.47 25.45
N GLN A 366 32.56 -96.50 25.34
CA GLN A 366 33.97 -96.76 25.04
C GLN A 366 34.69 -97.49 26.19
N TYR A 367 34.37 -97.18 27.44
CA TYR A 367 34.90 -97.89 28.61
C TYR A 367 34.42 -99.34 28.69
N GLU A 368 33.12 -99.59 28.50
CA GLU A 368 32.53 -100.94 28.48
C GLU A 368 33.10 -101.79 27.33
N THR A 369 33.16 -101.24 26.11
CA THR A 369 33.78 -101.95 24.98
C THR A 369 35.30 -102.12 25.13
N GLY A 370 35.95 -101.26 25.93
CA GLY A 370 37.33 -101.43 26.39
C GLY A 370 37.50 -102.63 27.33
N GLN A 371 36.64 -102.79 28.34
CA GLN A 371 36.66 -103.96 29.22
C GLN A 371 36.42 -105.27 28.46
N VAL A 372 35.46 -105.29 27.52
CA VAL A 372 35.17 -106.46 26.68
C VAL A 372 36.39 -106.86 25.83
N LYS A 373 37.18 -105.89 25.34
CA LYS A 373 38.45 -106.18 24.63
C LYS A 373 39.57 -106.68 25.53
N ALA A 374 39.62 -106.26 26.80
CA ALA A 374 40.64 -106.72 27.75
C ALA A 374 40.48 -108.20 28.16
N LEU A 375 39.29 -108.79 27.96
CA LEU A 375 38.95 -110.16 28.32
C LEU A 375 39.05 -111.18 27.17
N ALA A 376 39.55 -110.79 25.99
CA ALA A 376 39.57 -111.63 24.80
C ALA A 376 40.99 -111.88 24.23
N SER A 377 41.29 -113.14 23.87
CA SER A 377 42.50 -113.55 23.15
C SER A 377 42.21 -114.75 22.21
N PRO A 378 43.00 -114.99 21.14
CA PRO A 378 42.38 -115.26 19.85
C PRO A 378 42.73 -116.59 19.14
N GLN A 379 41.75 -117.16 18.42
CA GLN A 379 41.84 -118.15 17.30
C GLN A 379 40.40 -118.32 16.73
N SER A 380 40.12 -118.69 15.47
CA SER A 380 40.90 -118.72 14.21
C SER A 380 39.98 -118.85 12.96
N ARG A 381 40.55 -118.66 11.76
CA ARG A 381 40.03 -118.97 10.39
C ARG A 381 39.25 -120.30 10.27
N ALA A 382 38.33 -120.56 9.31
CA ALA A 382 37.70 -119.80 8.19
C ALA A 382 36.46 -120.61 7.63
N GLU A 383 35.83 -120.47 6.44
CA GLU A 383 36.05 -119.68 5.20
C GLU A 383 34.73 -119.35 4.41
N SER A 384 34.35 -120.11 3.36
CA SER A 384 33.25 -119.78 2.39
C SER A 384 32.89 -120.97 1.46
N PRO A 385 31.86 -120.95 0.54
CA PRO A 385 31.32 -119.78 -0.19
C PRO A 385 29.77 -119.68 -0.46
N ARG A 386 29.31 -118.42 -0.68
CA ARG A 386 28.15 -117.94 -1.52
C ARG A 386 26.73 -118.52 -1.24
N ASN A 387 25.63 -117.75 -1.25
CA ASN A 387 25.35 -116.37 -1.70
C ASN A 387 24.20 -115.71 -0.90
N ALA A 388 24.33 -114.40 -0.64
CA ALA A 388 23.25 -113.42 -0.30
C ALA A 388 22.38 -113.64 0.98
N PRO A 389 21.66 -112.60 1.46
CA PRO A 389 21.81 -111.15 1.23
C PRO A 389 22.39 -110.43 2.47
N THR A 390 22.80 -109.16 2.33
CA THR A 390 23.28 -108.34 3.47
C THR A 390 22.58 -106.99 3.59
N ARG A 391 22.06 -106.67 4.78
CA ARG A 391 22.32 -105.40 5.47
C ARG A 391 21.86 -105.46 6.92
N LYS A 392 22.68 -104.87 7.82
CA LYS A 392 22.32 -104.66 9.22
C LYS A 392 21.38 -103.46 9.33
N ILE A 393 20.50 -103.46 10.33
CA ILE A 393 19.78 -102.27 10.78
C ILE A 393 20.81 -101.33 11.42
N GLY A 394 20.83 -100.07 10.98
CA GLY A 394 21.69 -99.00 11.47
C GLY A 394 20.88 -97.83 12.04
N LEU A 395 21.56 -96.90 12.71
CA LEU A 395 20.93 -95.79 13.45
C LEU A 395 20.06 -94.89 12.55
N LEU A 396 19.08 -94.23 13.18
CA LEU A 396 18.17 -93.28 12.55
C LEU A 396 18.91 -92.01 12.09
N SER A 397 19.20 -91.93 10.79
CA SER A 397 19.63 -90.70 10.12
C SER A 397 18.41 -89.77 9.90
N PHE A 398 18.19 -88.81 10.80
CA PHE A 398 17.24 -87.72 10.55
C PHE A 398 17.92 -86.55 9.83
N GLY A 399 18.16 -86.72 8.52
CA GLY A 399 18.78 -85.72 7.66
C GLY A 399 17.83 -84.57 7.29
N LEU A 400 18.41 -83.40 6.99
CA LEU A 400 17.68 -82.22 6.49
C LEU A 400 16.96 -82.57 5.16
N GLY A 401 15.68 -82.21 5.04
CA GLY A 401 14.91 -82.63 3.85
C GLY A 401 13.48 -82.11 3.71
N TRP A 402 13.12 -80.95 4.29
CA TRP A 402 11.79 -80.35 4.05
C TRP A 402 11.86 -79.29 2.95
N ARG A 403 11.27 -79.60 1.79
CA ARG A 403 10.98 -78.63 0.74
C ARG A 403 9.47 -78.58 0.51
N ASP A 404 8.91 -77.39 0.69
CA ASP A 404 7.84 -76.82 -0.12
C ASP A 404 6.60 -77.69 -0.43
N ARG A 405 5.52 -77.43 0.32
CA ARG A 405 4.16 -77.54 -0.22
C ARG A 405 3.22 -76.51 0.42
N ASN A 406 3.22 -75.29 -0.08
CA ASN A 406 2.04 -74.42 0.04
C ASN A 406 1.91 -73.48 -1.16
N ARG A 407 0.92 -73.76 -2.01
CA ARG A 407 0.60 -72.97 -3.21
C ARG A 407 -0.83 -72.42 -3.06
N GLY A 408 -1.00 -71.11 -3.14
CA GLY A 408 -2.32 -70.50 -3.41
C GLY A 408 -2.88 -69.50 -2.39
N LYS A 409 -2.19 -68.38 -2.16
CA LYS A 409 -2.72 -67.00 -2.40
C LYS A 409 -1.79 -65.94 -1.80
N GLN A 410 -1.19 -65.11 -2.67
CA GLN A 410 -0.67 -63.78 -2.34
C GLN A 410 -0.82 -62.88 -3.57
N ASP A 411 -1.49 -61.76 -3.36
CA ASP A 411 -1.36 -60.50 -4.12
C ASP A 411 -0.79 -59.49 -3.09
N SER A 412 -0.04 -58.43 -3.40
CA SER A 412 0.36 -57.85 -4.69
C SER A 412 1.73 -57.14 -4.55
N ASP A 413 2.43 -56.91 -5.66
CA ASP A 413 3.78 -56.32 -5.68
C ASP A 413 3.82 -54.80 -5.90
N LEU A 414 4.87 -54.17 -5.36
CA LEU A 414 5.35 -52.83 -5.75
C LEU A 414 6.38 -52.95 -6.90
N PRO A 415 6.30 -52.10 -7.94
CA PRO A 415 7.41 -51.91 -8.88
C PRO A 415 8.12 -50.56 -8.68
N SER A 416 9.45 -50.58 -8.64
CA SER A 416 10.32 -49.41 -8.83
C SER A 416 11.20 -49.61 -10.07
N PRO A 417 11.42 -48.58 -10.92
CA PRO A 417 12.51 -48.59 -11.88
C PRO A 417 13.54 -47.47 -11.65
N ARG A 418 14.77 -47.75 -12.09
CA ARG A 418 15.94 -46.85 -11.99
C ARG A 418 15.87 -45.72 -13.03
N ILE A 419 16.42 -44.55 -12.71
CA ILE A 419 16.96 -43.61 -13.70
C ILE A 419 18.36 -43.15 -13.26
N GLY A 420 19.28 -43.01 -14.22
CA GLY A 420 20.61 -42.47 -13.94
C GLY A 420 21.50 -42.27 -15.16
N ARG A 421 21.26 -41.21 -15.95
CA ARG A 421 22.33 -40.40 -16.61
C ARG A 421 21.82 -39.07 -17.19
N LYS A 422 22.78 -38.16 -17.37
CA LYS A 422 22.69 -36.69 -17.57
C LYS A 422 22.12 -36.23 -18.96
N PRO A 423 21.80 -34.93 -19.13
CA PRO A 423 20.90 -34.42 -20.17
C PRO A 423 21.59 -33.79 -21.40
N SER A 424 20.79 -33.35 -22.40
CA SER A 424 21.21 -32.44 -23.47
C SER A 424 20.06 -31.56 -24.02
N ALA A 425 20.33 -30.25 -24.09
CA ALA A 425 19.85 -29.23 -25.04
C ALA A 425 18.36 -29.11 -25.50
N ALA A 426 17.73 -28.03 -25.01
CA ALA A 426 17.20 -26.88 -25.79
C ALA A 426 15.87 -26.92 -26.60
N ALA A 427 15.24 -25.73 -26.61
CA ALA A 427 14.14 -25.23 -27.48
C ALA A 427 12.73 -25.85 -27.32
N ALA A 428 11.61 -25.14 -27.57
CA ALA A 428 11.32 -23.69 -27.55
C ALA A 428 9.78 -23.44 -27.64
N HIS A 429 9.28 -22.34 -27.04
CA HIS A 429 7.89 -21.82 -27.16
C HIS A 429 6.77 -22.75 -26.60
N GLY A 430 5.53 -22.32 -26.32
CA GLY A 430 5.00 -20.96 -26.20
C GLY A 430 3.46 -20.88 -26.24
N HIS A 431 2.87 -20.09 -25.33
CA HIS A 431 1.48 -19.57 -25.29
C HIS A 431 0.24 -20.47 -25.06
N ASN A 432 -0.66 -19.88 -24.24
CA ASN A 432 -2.13 -19.90 -24.25
C ASN A 432 -2.94 -21.21 -24.08
N ILE A 433 -3.79 -21.19 -23.04
CA ILE A 433 -5.15 -21.76 -23.09
C ILE A 433 -6.12 -20.65 -22.69
N SER A 434 -7.24 -20.51 -23.41
CA SER A 434 -8.23 -19.45 -23.26
C SER A 434 -9.48 -19.91 -22.50
N SER A 435 -10.22 -18.94 -21.93
CA SER A 435 -11.49 -19.17 -21.23
C SER A 435 -12.54 -19.91 -22.06
N SER A 436 -13.26 -20.85 -21.44
CA SER A 436 -14.45 -21.48 -22.01
C SER A 436 -15.73 -20.77 -21.56
N GLN A 437 -16.52 -20.26 -22.51
CA GLN A 437 -17.84 -19.70 -22.24
C GLN A 437 -18.85 -20.82 -21.95
N PHE A 438 -19.75 -20.61 -20.98
CA PHE A 438 -20.99 -21.38 -20.88
C PHE A 438 -22.11 -20.64 -21.61
N GLN A 439 -22.74 -21.29 -22.58
CA GLN A 439 -23.99 -20.82 -23.19
C GLN A 439 -25.18 -21.45 -22.46
N THR A 440 -26.19 -20.64 -22.18
CA THR A 440 -27.51 -21.10 -21.72
C THR A 440 -28.42 -21.32 -22.92
N ASN A 441 -29.23 -22.38 -22.87
CA ASN A 441 -30.43 -22.55 -23.68
C ASN A 441 -31.48 -23.21 -22.77
N GLY A 442 -32.67 -22.62 -22.72
CA GLY A 442 -33.73 -23.05 -21.80
C GLY A 442 -34.72 -24.03 -22.42
N LEU A 443 -35.70 -24.44 -21.61
CA LEU A 443 -36.92 -25.11 -22.04
C LEU A 443 -38.03 -24.74 -21.04
N ASN A 444 -39.19 -24.33 -21.56
CA ASN A 444 -40.36 -23.96 -20.76
C ASN A 444 -41.05 -25.21 -20.19
N GLN A 445 -41.78 -25.04 -19.09
CA GLN A 445 -43.15 -25.55 -19.04
C GLN A 445 -44.02 -24.65 -18.15
N ASP A 446 -45.31 -24.64 -18.42
CA ASP A 446 -46.26 -23.57 -18.08
C ASP A 446 -47.23 -23.97 -16.94
N ASP A 447 -48.22 -23.08 -16.72
CA ASP A 447 -49.57 -23.30 -16.18
C ASP A 447 -49.90 -22.99 -14.70
N ASP A 448 -51.10 -22.40 -14.58
CA ASP A 448 -52.02 -22.18 -13.44
C ASP A 448 -51.57 -21.42 -12.16
N GLU A 449 -52.47 -20.83 -11.37
CA GLU A 449 -53.59 -19.88 -11.59
C GLU A 449 -53.96 -19.32 -10.18
N ASP A 450 -54.88 -18.35 -10.07
CA ASP A 450 -55.43 -17.80 -8.79
C ASP A 450 -54.40 -17.05 -7.91
N GLY A 451 -54.73 -16.02 -7.12
CA GLY A 451 -55.96 -15.24 -6.98
C GLY A 451 -55.96 -14.47 -5.65
N GLY A 452 -56.42 -13.21 -5.64
CA GLY A 452 -56.59 -12.46 -4.39
C GLY A 452 -56.43 -10.94 -4.47
N LYS A 453 -57.49 -10.20 -4.11
CA LYS A 453 -57.45 -8.80 -3.66
C LYS A 453 -57.70 -8.75 -2.15
N THR A 454 -57.05 -7.82 -1.45
CA THR A 454 -57.50 -7.01 -0.27
C THR A 454 -56.23 -6.44 0.39
N THR A 455 -55.94 -5.14 0.46
CA THR A 455 -56.59 -4.01 1.20
C THR A 455 -56.44 -4.06 2.72
N GLU A 456 -55.92 -2.95 3.27
CA GLU A 456 -55.91 -2.55 4.70
C GLU A 456 -55.00 -3.41 5.62
N ASP A 457 -54.28 -2.87 6.62
CA ASP A 457 -54.13 -1.47 7.11
C ASP A 457 -52.67 -0.97 6.98
#